data_AF-A0A383VZW9-F1
#
_entry.id   AF-A0A383VZW9-F1
#
_cell.length_a   1.000
_cell.length_b   1.000
_cell.length_c   1.000
_cell.angle_alpha   90.00
_cell.angle_beta   90.00
_cell.angle_gamma   90.00
#
_symmetry.space_group_name_H-M   'P 1'
#
loop_
_entity.id
_entity.type
_entity.pdbx_description
1 polymer ?
#
loop_
_entity_poly.entity_id
_entity_poly.type
_entity_poly.pdbx_seq_one_letter_code
_entity_poly.pdbx_strand_id
1 'polypeptide(L)'
;MGRFDAARGGQNRRDYNIPGLGFQDHKSDEQQRSFGAGLAGKGTQLQGDKWRRAFLQVAEALGVHVQQGSEPQPDAVLQAAASLQQSQHRLQRLQQQEAALQVQVAHLTLQNMELRRELGSGWSAAEPNVMQVRQLVLDPAIQQEFGRLRRQLEEQRSALAQLKEQNDSLTFTAESKMGRALISKTKLLADENQEMAAQLHEGTAAAQGALLALERHHAAELRKALSEVRDHCCFLEEENEELSMVAFLNARQIAELQAAAAATGGGGGPTGAADRDRARERGERERGERERARSRSRSRDRDREKHQYSMSSRGGSRGGRGYRHFGDRGRTASGLGSRGRGRGRDDSSRYVGHKRPR
;
A
#
# COMPACT_ATOMS: atom_id res chain seq x y z
N MET A 1 17.81 69.76 -13.52
CA MET A 1 18.59 70.25 -12.36
C MET A 1 19.86 69.42 -12.24
N GLY A 2 21.04 70.07 -12.09
CA GLY A 2 22.38 69.48 -11.86
C GLY A 2 23.04 68.88 -13.12
N ARG A 3 24.05 69.42 -13.82
CA ARG A 3 25.34 70.13 -13.54
C ARG A 3 26.52 69.25 -13.06
N PHE A 4 27.66 69.48 -13.75
CA PHE A 4 29.08 69.11 -13.55
C PHE A 4 29.52 67.68 -13.96
N ASP A 5 30.68 67.43 -14.59
CA ASP A 5 31.63 68.17 -15.46
C ASP A 5 32.86 67.26 -15.75
N ALA A 6 33.74 67.74 -16.64
CA ALA A 6 35.14 67.34 -16.91
C ALA A 6 35.37 66.35 -18.09
N ALA A 7 35.82 66.81 -19.27
CA ALA A 7 37.18 67.25 -19.68
C ALA A 7 38.13 66.05 -19.89
N ARG A 8 38.89 65.87 -20.99
CA ARG A 8 39.66 66.83 -21.80
C ARG A 8 40.25 66.12 -23.05
N GLY A 9 40.54 66.89 -24.10
CA GLY A 9 41.54 66.59 -25.15
C GLY A 9 40.94 66.09 -26.47
N GLY A 10 41.00 66.77 -27.61
CA GLY A 10 41.85 67.88 -28.03
C GLY A 10 42.57 67.51 -29.33
N GLN A 11 42.20 68.22 -30.40
CA GLN A 11 43.04 68.61 -31.54
C GLN A 11 43.10 67.74 -32.82
N ASN A 12 42.81 68.46 -33.92
CA ASN A 12 43.45 68.45 -35.24
C ASN A 12 43.26 67.24 -36.16
N ARG A 13 42.17 67.29 -36.95
CA ARG A 13 42.24 66.92 -38.37
C ARG A 13 42.68 68.15 -39.16
N ARG A 14 43.90 68.11 -39.71
CA ARG A 14 44.33 68.98 -40.79
C ARG A 14 44.63 68.12 -42.00
N ASP A 15 43.91 68.40 -43.07
CA ASP A 15 44.20 67.96 -44.42
C ASP A 15 45.48 68.65 -44.93
N TYR A 16 46.45 67.87 -45.42
CA TYR A 16 47.56 68.31 -46.28
C TYR A 16 47.82 67.17 -47.26
N ASN A 17 47.34 67.22 -48.50
CA ASN A 17 47.97 67.84 -49.67
C ASN A 17 49.41 67.33 -49.92
N ILE A 18 49.57 66.42 -50.89
CA ILE A 18 50.85 65.95 -51.43
C ILE A 18 50.92 66.39 -52.90
N PRO A 19 51.76 67.38 -53.25
CA PRO A 19 52.13 67.65 -54.64
C PRO A 19 53.51 67.05 -54.97
N GLY A 20 53.60 66.50 -56.18
CA GLY A 20 54.81 65.88 -56.73
C GLY A 20 55.98 66.85 -56.95
N LEU A 21 57.17 66.27 -56.96
CA LEU A 21 58.40 66.90 -57.41
C LEU A 21 58.91 66.14 -58.63
N GLY A 22 58.62 66.70 -59.80
CA GLY A 22 59.40 66.46 -61.02
C GLY A 22 60.66 67.32 -60.97
N PHE A 23 61.80 66.72 -61.30
CA PHE A 23 63.04 67.45 -61.56
C PHE A 23 63.33 67.34 -63.05
N GLN A 24 63.27 68.49 -63.73
CA GLN A 24 63.70 68.65 -65.11
C GLN A 24 65.21 68.89 -65.12
N ASP A 25 65.95 68.02 -65.81
CA ASP A 25 67.33 68.25 -66.20
C ASP A 25 67.37 68.97 -67.55
N HIS A 26 68.09 70.09 -67.62
CA HIS A 26 68.64 70.59 -68.88
C HIS A 26 69.79 71.57 -68.70
N LYS A 27 70.84 71.32 -69.51
CA LYS A 27 71.86 72.25 -70.08
C LYS A 27 73.07 72.57 -69.19
N SER A 28 74.33 72.59 -69.65
CA SER A 28 74.99 72.31 -70.95
C SER A 28 76.51 72.27 -70.68
N ASP A 29 77.30 71.63 -71.56
CA ASP A 29 78.37 72.30 -72.34
C ASP A 29 79.44 71.30 -72.82
N GLU A 30 79.48 71.14 -74.14
CA GLU A 30 80.67 70.73 -74.89
C GLU A 30 81.63 71.92 -74.98
N GLN A 31 82.93 71.71 -74.79
CA GLN A 31 83.94 71.78 -75.86
C GLN A 31 85.39 71.71 -75.33
N GLN A 32 86.21 71.00 -76.13
CA GLN A 32 87.64 71.19 -76.41
C GLN A 32 88.63 70.05 -76.04
N ARG A 33 88.87 69.23 -77.07
CA ARG A 33 90.16 68.91 -77.74
C ARG A 33 91.30 68.17 -76.99
N SER A 34 91.49 66.92 -77.45
CA SER A 34 92.74 66.25 -77.88
C SER A 34 94.09 66.59 -77.20
N PHE A 35 94.80 65.56 -76.71
CA PHE A 35 96.17 65.15 -77.12
C PHE A 35 96.68 63.99 -76.24
N GLY A 36 97.37 63.02 -76.85
CA GLY A 36 98.42 62.24 -76.16
C GLY A 36 98.13 60.78 -75.77
N ALA A 37 98.29 59.86 -76.72
CA ALA A 37 98.61 58.47 -76.45
C ALA A 37 99.97 58.37 -75.75
N GLY A 38 100.01 57.87 -74.51
CA GLY A 38 101.26 57.70 -73.76
C GLY A 38 101.16 57.10 -72.34
N LEU A 39 99.95 56.75 -71.87
CA LEU A 39 99.72 56.31 -70.48
C LEU A 39 99.03 54.94 -70.36
N ALA A 40 99.13 54.10 -71.39
CA ALA A 40 98.48 52.78 -71.38
C ALA A 40 99.03 51.81 -70.30
N GLY A 41 100.26 52.03 -69.80
CA GLY A 41 100.87 51.16 -68.78
C GLY A 41 100.67 51.58 -67.32
N LYS A 42 100.40 52.87 -67.04
CA LYS A 42 100.17 53.37 -65.66
C LYS A 42 98.69 53.32 -65.26
N GLY A 43 97.79 53.47 -66.23
CA GLY A 43 96.34 53.37 -66.00
C GLY A 43 95.92 51.98 -65.51
N THR A 44 96.53 50.92 -66.04
CA THR A 44 96.21 49.52 -65.68
C THR A 44 96.69 49.16 -64.27
N GLN A 45 97.86 49.64 -63.86
CA GLN A 45 98.43 49.38 -62.54
C GLN A 45 97.70 50.15 -61.42
N LEU A 46 97.38 51.43 -61.65
CA LEU A 46 96.53 52.23 -60.76
C LEU A 46 95.13 51.66 -60.62
N GLN A 47 94.60 51.05 -61.68
CA GLN A 47 93.31 50.38 -61.64
C GLN A 47 93.39 49.08 -60.82
N GLY A 48 94.46 48.30 -60.97
CA GLY A 48 94.74 47.12 -60.14
C GLY A 48 94.80 47.43 -58.64
N ASP A 49 95.51 48.49 -58.24
CA ASP A 49 95.63 48.90 -56.83
C ASP A 49 94.30 49.39 -56.24
N LYS A 50 93.46 50.03 -57.05
CA LYS A 50 92.09 50.41 -56.66
C LYS A 50 91.23 49.17 -56.41
N TRP A 51 91.28 48.18 -57.31
CA TRP A 51 90.54 46.93 -57.14
C TRP A 51 91.03 46.14 -55.93
N ARG A 52 92.33 46.10 -55.67
CA ARG A 52 92.90 45.47 -54.47
C ARG A 52 92.42 46.12 -53.18
N ARG A 53 92.42 47.47 -53.10
CA ARG A 53 91.87 48.19 -51.94
C ARG A 53 90.38 47.94 -51.76
N ALA A 54 89.60 47.95 -52.85
CA ALA A 54 88.17 47.65 -52.79
C ALA A 54 87.90 46.21 -52.31
N PHE A 55 88.69 45.24 -52.76
CA PHE A 55 88.58 43.84 -52.32
C PHE A 55 88.88 43.69 -50.83
N LEU A 56 89.93 44.35 -50.33
CA LEU A 56 90.26 44.33 -48.91
C LEU A 56 89.15 44.96 -48.04
N GLN A 57 88.56 46.08 -48.50
CA GLN A 57 87.41 46.70 -47.81
C GLN A 57 86.19 45.78 -47.76
N VAL A 58 85.90 45.05 -48.84
CA VAL A 58 84.80 44.07 -48.87
C VAL A 58 85.09 42.87 -47.98
N ALA A 59 86.32 42.36 -48.00
CA ALA A 59 86.74 41.25 -47.12
C ALA A 59 86.63 41.65 -45.63
N GLU A 60 87.04 42.87 -45.29
CA GLU A 60 86.92 43.43 -43.93
C GLU A 60 85.46 43.61 -43.52
N ALA A 61 84.61 44.18 -44.39
CA ALA A 61 83.18 44.36 -44.13
C ALA A 61 82.41 43.04 -43.98
N LEU A 62 82.87 41.97 -44.64
CA LEU A 62 82.34 40.61 -44.50
C LEU A 62 82.98 39.83 -43.34
N GLY A 63 83.91 40.44 -42.60
CA GLY A 63 84.57 39.84 -41.44
C GLY A 63 85.59 38.75 -41.77
N VAL A 64 86.06 38.64 -43.01
CA VAL A 64 87.10 37.68 -43.42
C VAL A 64 88.47 38.28 -43.08
N HIS A 65 88.94 37.99 -41.86
CA HIS A 65 90.20 38.53 -41.35
C HIS A 65 91.39 37.71 -41.87
N VAL A 66 92.43 38.41 -42.33
CA VAL A 66 93.67 37.81 -42.84
C VAL A 66 94.83 38.30 -41.98
N GLN A 67 95.75 37.39 -41.65
CA GLN A 67 96.98 37.74 -40.94
C GLN A 67 97.85 38.66 -41.81
N GLN A 68 98.54 39.62 -41.18
CA GLN A 68 99.28 40.69 -41.84
C GLN A 68 100.23 40.16 -42.93
N GLY A 69 99.95 40.52 -44.19
CA GLY A 69 100.81 40.24 -45.34
C GLY A 69 100.31 39.17 -46.33
N SER A 70 99.22 38.45 -46.04
CA SER A 70 98.57 37.54 -47.01
C SER A 70 97.35 38.21 -47.65
N GLU A 71 97.15 38.04 -48.95
CA GLU A 71 95.89 38.42 -49.60
C GLU A 71 94.75 37.52 -49.08
N PRO A 72 93.53 38.05 -48.85
CA PRO A 72 92.39 37.23 -48.47
C PRO A 72 92.14 36.18 -49.54
N GLN A 73 91.98 34.92 -49.13
CA GLN A 73 91.60 33.88 -50.08
C GLN A 73 90.26 34.28 -50.72
N PRO A 74 90.21 34.41 -52.06
CA PRO A 74 89.01 34.86 -52.75
C PRO A 74 87.80 33.98 -52.45
N ASP A 75 88.04 32.68 -52.25
CA ASP A 75 86.99 31.71 -51.91
C ASP A 75 86.34 31.98 -50.55
N ALA A 76 87.11 32.41 -49.54
CA ALA A 76 86.57 32.73 -48.21
C ALA A 76 85.71 34.00 -48.24
N VAL A 77 86.14 35.03 -48.99
CA VAL A 77 85.36 36.27 -49.19
C VAL A 77 84.09 36.00 -49.98
N LEU A 78 84.15 35.15 -51.00
CA LEU A 78 82.98 34.73 -51.78
C LEU A 78 82.00 33.91 -50.93
N GLN A 79 82.48 33.00 -50.07
CA GLN A 79 81.64 32.23 -49.15
C GLN A 79 80.97 33.12 -48.09
N ALA A 80 81.69 34.10 -47.52
CA ALA A 80 81.12 35.06 -46.58
C ALA A 80 80.06 35.94 -47.25
N ALA A 81 80.33 36.44 -48.46
CA ALA A 81 79.36 37.19 -49.26
C ALA A 81 78.11 36.34 -49.58
N ALA A 82 78.29 35.08 -49.97
CA ALA A 82 77.19 34.16 -50.23
C ALA A 82 76.36 33.88 -48.96
N SER A 83 77.01 33.74 -47.79
CA SER A 83 76.33 33.54 -46.51
C SER A 83 75.54 34.77 -46.06
N LEU A 84 76.07 35.98 -46.30
CA LEU A 84 75.37 37.23 -46.02
C LEU A 84 74.16 37.38 -46.94
N GLN A 85 74.30 37.13 -48.24
CA GLN A 85 73.18 37.13 -49.18
C GLN A 85 72.11 36.11 -48.78
N GLN A 86 72.51 34.89 -48.38
CA GLN A 86 71.58 33.87 -47.90
C GLN A 86 70.85 34.32 -46.62
N SER A 87 71.54 34.98 -45.69
CA SER A 87 70.93 35.53 -44.47
C SER A 87 69.98 36.70 -44.76
N GLN A 88 70.31 37.58 -45.72
CA GLN A 88 69.44 38.68 -46.17
C GLN A 88 68.17 38.14 -46.84
N HIS A 89 68.29 37.16 -47.73
CA HIS A 89 67.13 36.49 -48.32
C HIS A 89 66.28 35.76 -47.27
N ARG A 90 66.91 35.16 -46.24
CA ARG A 90 66.18 34.56 -45.11
C ARG A 90 65.42 35.60 -44.30
N LEU A 91 66.01 36.76 -44.02
CA LEU A 91 65.36 37.87 -43.33
C LEU A 91 64.18 38.42 -44.13
N GLN A 92 64.35 38.65 -45.44
CA GLN A 92 63.25 39.10 -46.30
C GLN A 92 62.09 38.09 -46.32
N ARG A 93 62.38 36.80 -46.40
CA ARG A 93 61.36 35.74 -46.32
C ARG A 93 60.63 35.75 -44.98
N LEU A 94 61.36 35.91 -43.87
CA LEU A 94 60.75 35.99 -42.54
C LEU A 94 59.89 37.25 -42.38
N GLN A 95 60.34 38.40 -42.89
CA GLN A 95 59.54 39.64 -42.88
C GLN A 95 58.26 39.51 -43.69
N GLN A 96 58.31 38.86 -44.86
CA GLN A 96 57.11 38.57 -45.65
C GLN A 96 56.15 37.62 -44.92
N GLN A 97 56.68 36.58 -44.27
CA GLN A 97 55.88 35.67 -43.46
C GLN A 97 55.26 36.37 -42.24
N GLU A 98 56.03 37.22 -41.55
CA GLU A 98 55.55 38.01 -40.42
C GLU A 98 54.42 38.96 -40.83
N ALA A 99 54.60 39.69 -41.94
CA ALA A 99 53.56 40.57 -42.46
C ALA A 99 52.28 39.78 -42.83
N ALA A 100 52.41 38.59 -43.43
CA ALA A 100 51.27 37.74 -43.74
C ALA A 100 50.54 37.26 -42.46
N LEU A 101 51.29 36.87 -41.43
CA LEU A 101 50.73 36.48 -40.14
C LEU A 101 50.05 37.65 -39.43
N GLN A 102 50.63 38.86 -39.47
CA GLN A 102 50.03 40.06 -38.89
C GLN A 102 48.67 40.38 -39.54
N VAL A 103 48.55 40.24 -40.87
CA VAL A 103 47.27 40.41 -41.58
C VAL A 103 46.26 39.34 -41.17
N GLN A 104 46.68 38.08 -41.03
CA GLN A 104 45.80 37.00 -40.58
C GLN A 104 45.30 37.22 -39.14
N VAL A 105 46.19 37.63 -38.23
CA VAL A 105 45.82 37.99 -36.85
C VAL A 105 44.83 39.15 -36.86
N ALA A 106 45.08 40.20 -37.63
CA ALA A 106 44.14 41.32 -37.76
C ALA A 106 42.78 40.85 -38.27
N HIS A 107 42.73 39.98 -39.28
CA HIS A 107 41.48 39.42 -39.79
C HIS A 107 40.71 38.61 -38.71
N LEU A 108 41.40 37.71 -38.01
CA LEU A 108 40.81 36.92 -36.92
C LEU A 108 40.32 37.81 -35.77
N THR A 109 41.03 38.90 -35.45
CA THR A 109 40.58 39.84 -34.41
C THR A 109 39.30 40.57 -34.82
N LEU A 110 39.16 40.97 -36.08
CA LEU A 110 37.93 41.57 -36.60
C LEU A 110 36.76 40.59 -36.56
N GLN A 111 36.97 39.35 -37.01
CA GLN A 111 35.95 38.29 -36.92
C GLN A 111 35.53 38.03 -35.46
N ASN A 112 36.48 38.01 -34.52
CA ASN A 112 36.16 37.83 -33.10
C ASN A 112 35.31 38.98 -32.55
N MET A 113 35.61 40.23 -32.95
CA MET A 113 34.82 41.41 -32.57
C MET A 113 33.40 41.34 -33.15
N GLU A 114 33.26 40.89 -34.39
CA GLU A 114 31.95 40.73 -35.04
C GLU A 114 31.10 39.65 -34.36
N LEU A 115 31.68 38.47 -34.09
CA LEU A 115 30.99 37.40 -33.34
C LEU A 115 30.58 37.85 -31.94
N ARG A 116 31.42 38.62 -31.24
CA ARG A 116 31.07 39.19 -29.92
C ARG A 116 29.93 40.18 -30.00
N ARG A 117 29.88 41.00 -31.07
CA ARG A 117 28.77 41.93 -31.32
C ARG A 117 27.48 41.18 -31.62
N GLU A 118 27.52 40.15 -32.46
CA GLU A 118 26.37 39.30 -32.77
C GLU A 118 25.86 38.62 -31.51
N LEU A 119 26.74 38.00 -30.72
CA LEU A 119 26.39 37.42 -29.41
C LEU A 119 25.74 38.46 -28.50
N GLY A 120 26.33 39.65 -28.34
CA GLY A 120 25.76 40.70 -27.51
C GLY A 120 24.35 41.13 -27.98
N SER A 121 24.14 41.24 -29.30
CA SER A 121 22.83 41.56 -29.87
C SER A 121 21.81 40.44 -29.67
N GLY A 122 22.23 39.17 -29.79
CA GLY A 122 21.39 38.00 -29.57
C GLY A 122 20.99 37.87 -28.10
N TRP A 123 21.92 38.07 -27.17
CA TRP A 123 21.64 38.13 -25.73
C TRP A 123 20.67 39.25 -25.39
N SER A 124 20.86 40.45 -25.94
CA SER A 124 19.95 41.58 -25.73
C SER A 124 18.56 41.37 -26.34
N ALA A 125 18.44 40.53 -27.37
CA ALA A 125 17.15 40.16 -27.95
C ALA A 125 16.46 39.01 -27.18
N ALA A 126 17.25 38.14 -26.56
CA ALA A 126 16.78 37.03 -25.74
C ALA A 126 16.33 37.47 -24.34
N GLU A 127 16.88 38.58 -23.82
CA GLU A 127 16.35 39.22 -22.62
C GLU A 127 15.03 39.91 -22.95
N PRO A 128 13.88 39.38 -22.48
CA PRO A 128 12.61 39.99 -22.78
C PRO A 128 12.55 41.36 -22.10
N ASN A 129 12.27 42.39 -22.90
CA ASN A 129 12.12 43.75 -22.38
C ASN A 129 10.98 43.75 -21.35
N VAL A 130 11.12 44.49 -20.25
CA VAL A 130 10.08 44.68 -19.21
C VAL A 130 8.71 45.01 -19.82
N MET A 131 8.68 45.75 -20.95
CA MET A 131 7.44 46.02 -21.69
C MET A 131 6.82 44.76 -22.32
N GLN A 132 7.62 43.85 -22.89
CA GLN A 132 7.16 42.58 -23.45
C GLN A 132 6.64 41.65 -22.35
N VAL A 133 7.33 41.59 -21.21
CA VAL A 133 6.87 40.84 -20.03
C VAL A 133 5.55 41.41 -19.51
N ARG A 134 5.43 42.75 -19.41
CA ARG A 134 4.17 43.41 -19.06
C ARG A 134 3.06 43.08 -20.06
N GLN A 135 3.34 43.12 -21.35
CA GLN A 135 2.34 42.81 -22.39
C GLN A 135 1.87 41.35 -22.32
N LEU A 136 2.77 40.41 -22.02
CA LEU A 136 2.44 39.01 -21.78
C LEU A 136 1.58 38.81 -20.52
N VAL A 137 1.89 39.51 -19.42
CA VAL A 137 1.09 39.45 -18.18
C VAL A 137 -0.27 40.13 -18.36
N LEU A 138 -0.37 41.13 -19.23
CA LEU A 138 -1.61 41.83 -19.56
C LEU A 138 -2.44 41.12 -20.66
N ASP A 139 -1.94 40.02 -21.24
CA ASP A 139 -2.65 39.27 -22.27
C ASP A 139 -3.88 38.55 -21.68
N PRO A 140 -5.10 38.90 -22.13
CA PRO A 140 -6.32 38.25 -21.66
C PRO A 140 -6.38 36.75 -21.92
N ALA A 141 -5.79 36.25 -23.01
CA ALA A 141 -5.76 34.81 -23.33
C ALA A 141 -4.90 34.04 -22.33
N ILE A 142 -3.76 34.62 -21.96
CA ILE A 142 -2.86 34.06 -20.95
C ILE A 142 -3.54 34.06 -19.57
N GLN A 143 -4.22 35.16 -19.21
CA GLN A 143 -5.01 35.22 -17.98
C GLN A 143 -6.13 34.17 -17.95
N GLN A 144 -6.79 33.90 -19.08
CA GLN A 144 -7.80 32.83 -19.19
C GLN A 144 -7.20 31.45 -18.97
N GLU A 145 -6.03 31.15 -19.54
CA GLU A 145 -5.35 29.86 -19.35
C GLU A 145 -4.88 29.69 -17.90
N PHE A 146 -4.32 30.73 -17.26
CA PHE A 146 -4.03 30.70 -15.83
C PHE A 146 -5.30 30.47 -15.00
N GLY A 147 -6.42 31.09 -15.37
CA GLY A 147 -7.72 30.86 -14.74
C GLY A 147 -8.25 29.43 -14.94
N ARG A 148 -8.04 28.84 -16.12
CA ARG A 148 -8.39 27.45 -16.42
C ARG A 148 -7.55 26.48 -15.60
N LEU A 149 -6.24 26.68 -15.56
CA LEU A 149 -5.30 25.87 -14.78
C LEU A 149 -5.60 25.95 -13.28
N ARG A 150 -5.89 27.16 -12.75
CA ARG A 150 -6.31 27.33 -11.35
C ARG A 150 -7.59 26.56 -11.05
N ARG A 151 -8.60 26.63 -11.92
CA ARG A 151 -9.85 25.87 -11.77
C ARG A 151 -9.61 24.37 -11.80
N GLN A 152 -8.87 23.87 -12.78
CA GLN A 152 -8.51 22.45 -12.86
C GLN A 152 -7.75 21.99 -11.62
N LEU A 153 -6.83 22.82 -11.12
CA LEU A 153 -6.06 22.51 -9.92
C LEU A 153 -6.96 22.46 -8.67
N GLU A 154 -7.91 23.39 -8.54
CA GLU A 154 -8.89 23.39 -7.44
C GLU A 154 -9.87 22.22 -7.53
N GLU A 155 -10.36 21.90 -8.73
CA GLU A 155 -11.18 20.72 -9.00
C GLU A 155 -10.44 19.43 -8.60
N GLN A 156 -9.17 19.27 -9.00
CA GLN A 156 -8.37 18.11 -8.62
C GLN A 156 -8.07 18.07 -7.12
N ARG A 157 -7.81 19.22 -6.48
CA ARG A 157 -7.62 19.30 -5.02
C ARG A 157 -8.88 18.90 -4.26
N SER A 158 -10.04 19.39 -4.67
CA SER A 158 -11.32 19.04 -4.05
C SER A 158 -11.68 17.56 -4.26
N ALA A 159 -11.48 17.02 -5.47
CA ALA A 159 -11.65 15.59 -5.75
C ALA A 159 -10.71 14.72 -4.91
N LEU A 160 -9.45 15.15 -4.74
CA LEU A 160 -8.47 14.47 -3.89
C LEU A 160 -8.91 14.51 -2.42
N ALA A 161 -9.39 15.65 -1.92
CA ALA A 161 -9.93 15.76 -0.57
C ALA A 161 -11.14 14.85 -0.36
N GLN A 162 -12.09 14.80 -1.32
CA GLN A 162 -13.24 13.91 -1.27
C GLN A 162 -12.83 12.44 -1.31
N LEU A 163 -11.88 12.06 -2.18
CA LEU A 163 -11.38 10.68 -2.25
C LEU A 163 -10.63 10.28 -0.98
N LYS A 164 -9.91 11.21 -0.33
CA LYS A 164 -9.31 10.97 0.99
C LYS A 164 -10.37 10.78 2.05
N GLU A 165 -11.37 11.65 2.12
CA GLU A 165 -12.49 11.49 3.06
C GLU A 165 -13.26 10.19 2.83
N GLN A 166 -13.50 9.82 1.56
CA GLN A 166 -14.08 8.53 1.20
C GLN A 166 -13.16 7.38 1.62
N ASN A 167 -11.86 7.47 1.37
CA ASN A 167 -10.90 6.45 1.80
C ASN A 167 -10.91 6.32 3.33
N ASP A 168 -10.90 7.43 4.06
CA ASP A 168 -10.99 7.46 5.53
C ASP A 168 -12.32 6.93 6.04
N SER A 169 -13.41 7.13 5.28
CA SER A 169 -14.73 6.58 5.59
C SER A 169 -14.83 5.07 5.30
N LEU A 170 -14.12 4.59 4.27
CA LEU A 170 -14.15 3.21 3.78
C LEU A 170 -13.08 2.34 4.45
N THR A 171 -11.99 2.94 4.93
CA THR A 171 -10.95 2.24 5.68
C THR A 171 -11.39 2.11 7.12
N PHE A 172 -11.91 0.93 7.44
CA PHE A 172 -12.08 0.51 8.81
C PHE A 172 -10.70 0.37 9.47
N THR A 173 -10.28 1.41 10.18
CA THR A 173 -9.10 1.36 11.05
C THR A 173 -9.56 1.24 12.49
N ALA A 174 -8.91 0.35 13.27
CA ALA A 174 -9.23 0.16 14.69
C ALA A 174 -9.10 1.47 15.50
N GLU A 175 -8.29 2.42 15.02
CA GLU A 175 -8.08 3.74 15.60
C GLU A 175 -9.03 4.83 15.07
N SER A 176 -9.85 4.56 14.06
CA SER A 176 -10.88 5.52 13.65
C SER A 176 -11.95 5.66 14.74
N LYS A 177 -12.62 6.82 14.81
CA LYS A 177 -13.74 7.04 15.75
C LYS A 177 -14.85 5.99 15.57
N MET A 178 -15.18 5.67 14.33
CA MET A 178 -16.17 4.64 13.99
C MET A 178 -15.66 3.23 14.32
N GLY A 179 -14.39 2.93 14.04
CA GLY A 179 -13.75 1.67 14.37
C GLY A 179 -13.73 1.40 15.88
N ARG A 180 -13.31 2.37 16.68
CA ARG A 180 -13.36 2.30 18.15
C ARG A 180 -14.78 2.11 18.67
N ALA A 181 -15.77 2.82 18.12
CA ALA A 181 -17.16 2.68 18.51
C ALA A 181 -17.70 1.27 18.21
N LEU A 182 -17.38 0.71 17.04
CA LEU A 182 -17.77 -0.66 16.69
C LEU A 182 -17.09 -1.69 17.60
N ILE A 183 -15.79 -1.56 17.85
CA ILE A 183 -15.05 -2.46 18.76
C ILE A 183 -15.61 -2.37 20.19
N SER A 184 -15.95 -1.17 20.67
CA SER A 184 -16.61 -1.00 21.96
C SER A 184 -17.96 -1.72 21.99
N LYS A 185 -18.76 -1.56 20.92
CA LYS A 185 -20.05 -2.24 20.80
C LYS A 185 -19.92 -3.77 20.73
N THR A 186 -18.93 -4.30 20.02
CA THR A 186 -18.72 -5.75 19.97
C THR A 186 -18.23 -6.32 21.28
N LYS A 187 -17.41 -5.57 22.04
CA LYS A 187 -17.04 -5.94 23.42
C LYS A 187 -18.26 -5.96 24.33
N LEU A 188 -19.07 -4.90 24.32
CA LEU A 188 -20.29 -4.82 25.12
C LEU A 188 -21.26 -5.97 24.80
N LEU A 189 -21.50 -6.27 23.51
CA LEU A 189 -22.33 -7.41 23.12
C LEU A 189 -21.74 -8.77 23.56
N ALA A 190 -20.41 -8.90 23.60
CA ALA A 190 -19.77 -10.11 24.10
C ALA A 190 -19.97 -10.25 25.61
N ASP A 191 -19.85 -9.15 26.37
CA ASP A 191 -20.08 -9.12 27.81
C ASP A 191 -21.55 -9.42 28.15
N GLU A 192 -22.50 -8.80 27.44
CA GLU A 192 -23.94 -9.08 27.58
C GLU A 192 -24.27 -10.55 27.28
N ASN A 193 -23.66 -11.14 26.25
CA ASN A 193 -23.85 -12.56 25.94
C ASN A 193 -23.28 -13.47 27.04
N GLN A 194 -22.15 -13.12 27.63
CA GLN A 194 -21.59 -13.87 28.76
C GLN A 194 -22.50 -13.76 29.99
N GLU A 195 -23.05 -12.58 30.25
CA GLU A 195 -24.00 -12.38 31.34
C GLU A 195 -25.29 -13.17 31.14
N MET A 196 -25.87 -13.14 29.93
CA MET A 196 -27.05 -13.96 29.60
C MET A 196 -26.76 -15.47 29.75
N ALA A 197 -25.58 -15.92 29.35
CA ALA A 197 -25.17 -17.31 29.54
C ALA A 197 -25.05 -17.67 31.03
N ALA A 198 -24.47 -16.78 31.85
CA ALA A 198 -24.38 -16.96 33.29
C ALA A 198 -25.76 -17.03 33.94
N GLN A 199 -26.67 -16.12 33.59
CA GLN A 199 -28.05 -16.10 34.09
C GLN A 199 -28.82 -17.36 33.68
N LEU A 200 -28.63 -17.85 32.45
CA LEU A 200 -29.21 -19.12 32.01
C LEU A 200 -28.68 -20.29 32.82
N HIS A 201 -27.36 -20.36 33.04
CA HIS A 201 -26.77 -21.41 33.87
C HIS A 201 -27.31 -21.36 35.30
N GLU A 202 -27.37 -20.18 35.92
CA GLU A 202 -27.94 -19.99 37.25
C GLU A 202 -29.42 -20.39 37.30
N GLY A 203 -30.22 -19.97 36.31
CA GLY A 203 -31.64 -20.35 36.21
C GLY A 203 -31.85 -21.86 36.05
N THR A 204 -31.03 -22.53 35.24
CA THR A 204 -31.08 -23.99 35.10
C THR A 204 -30.67 -24.71 36.39
N ALA A 205 -29.65 -24.21 37.08
CA ALA A 205 -29.21 -24.77 38.36
C ALA A 205 -30.27 -24.59 39.45
N ALA A 206 -30.93 -23.42 39.51
CA ALA A 206 -32.03 -23.16 40.44
C ALA A 206 -33.23 -24.07 40.16
N ALA A 207 -33.62 -24.25 38.90
CA ALA A 207 -34.70 -25.17 38.52
C ALA A 207 -34.39 -26.62 38.90
N GLN A 208 -33.16 -27.08 38.65
CA GLN A 208 -32.71 -28.41 39.07
C GLN A 208 -32.69 -28.54 40.61
N GLY A 209 -32.25 -27.50 41.32
CA GLY A 209 -32.28 -27.45 42.79
C GLY A 209 -33.70 -27.57 43.35
N ALA A 210 -34.67 -26.90 42.74
CA ALA A 210 -36.08 -27.01 43.12
C ALA A 210 -36.65 -28.41 42.88
N LEU A 211 -36.35 -29.02 41.73
CA LEU A 211 -36.75 -30.41 41.46
C LEU A 211 -36.12 -31.39 42.47
N LEU A 212 -34.83 -31.23 42.77
CA LEU A 212 -34.15 -32.05 43.80
C LEU A 212 -34.78 -31.87 45.18
N ALA A 213 -35.20 -30.66 45.55
CA ALA A 213 -35.88 -30.41 46.81
C ALA A 213 -37.26 -31.10 46.85
N LEU A 214 -38.02 -31.05 45.76
CA LEU A 214 -39.31 -31.73 45.62
C LEU A 214 -39.15 -33.26 45.71
N GLU A 215 -38.18 -33.83 45.00
CA GLU A 215 -37.90 -35.27 45.06
C GLU A 215 -37.49 -35.72 46.47
N ARG A 216 -36.70 -34.91 47.18
CA ARG A 216 -36.35 -35.17 48.58
C ARG A 216 -37.58 -35.14 49.49
N HIS A 217 -38.51 -34.22 49.24
CA HIS A 217 -39.78 -34.16 49.96
C HIS A 217 -40.62 -35.43 49.72
N HIS A 218 -40.83 -35.82 48.45
CA HIS A 218 -41.55 -37.04 48.12
C HIS A 218 -40.89 -38.28 48.75
N ALA A 219 -39.55 -38.37 48.73
CA ALA A 219 -38.84 -39.47 49.38
C ALA A 219 -39.04 -39.48 50.90
N ALA A 220 -39.13 -38.32 51.55
CA ALA A 220 -39.43 -38.22 52.97
C ALA A 220 -40.88 -38.64 53.28
N GLU A 221 -41.85 -38.21 52.47
CA GLU A 221 -43.25 -38.63 52.60
C GLU A 221 -43.42 -40.13 52.42
N LEU A 222 -42.78 -40.72 51.41
CA LEU A 222 -42.80 -42.17 51.19
C LEU A 222 -42.17 -42.92 52.37
N ARG A 223 -41.06 -42.44 52.91
CA ARG A 223 -40.45 -43.04 54.12
C ARG A 223 -41.40 -42.96 55.32
N LYS A 224 -42.10 -41.84 55.49
CA LYS A 224 -43.10 -41.65 56.55
C LYS A 224 -44.28 -42.60 56.37
N ALA A 225 -44.84 -42.69 55.17
CA ALA A 225 -45.92 -43.62 54.85
C ALA A 225 -45.49 -45.08 55.07
N LEU A 226 -44.25 -45.44 54.69
CA LEU A 226 -43.70 -46.77 54.98
C LEU A 226 -43.57 -47.05 56.48
N SER A 227 -43.16 -46.07 57.29
CA SER A 227 -43.15 -46.24 58.74
C SER A 227 -44.55 -46.40 59.31
N GLU A 228 -45.52 -45.58 58.87
CA GLU A 228 -46.91 -45.68 59.33
C GLU A 228 -47.52 -47.05 58.99
N VAL A 229 -47.27 -47.57 57.77
CA VAL A 229 -47.71 -48.91 57.38
C VAL A 229 -47.02 -49.99 58.22
N ARG A 230 -45.72 -49.87 58.45
CA ARG A 230 -44.98 -50.82 59.29
C ARG A 230 -45.55 -50.86 60.71
N ASP A 231 -45.81 -49.69 61.30
CA ASP A 231 -46.36 -49.59 62.65
C ASP A 231 -47.77 -50.20 62.70
N HIS A 232 -48.58 -50.01 61.64
CA HIS A 232 -49.87 -50.70 61.51
C HIS A 232 -49.75 -52.22 61.36
N CYS A 233 -48.74 -52.72 60.63
CA CYS A 233 -48.47 -54.16 60.55
C CYS A 233 -48.12 -54.73 61.92
N CYS A 234 -47.26 -54.06 62.70
CA CYS A 234 -46.94 -54.51 64.06
C CYS A 234 -48.19 -54.56 64.95
N PHE A 235 -49.05 -53.54 64.88
CA PHE A 235 -50.33 -53.54 65.61
C PHE A 235 -51.24 -54.72 65.22
N LEU A 236 -51.34 -55.03 63.92
CA LEU A 236 -52.13 -56.18 63.47
C LEU A 236 -51.51 -57.52 63.88
N GLU A 237 -50.18 -57.61 63.93
CA GLU A 237 -49.48 -58.79 64.45
C GLU A 237 -49.82 -58.99 65.93
N GLU A 238 -49.79 -57.94 66.74
CA GLU A 238 -50.19 -57.96 68.17
C GLU A 238 -51.66 -58.39 68.35
N GLU A 239 -52.61 -57.75 67.64
CA GLU A 239 -54.02 -58.14 67.70
C GLU A 239 -54.24 -59.60 67.26
N ASN A 240 -53.51 -60.06 66.24
CA ASN A 240 -53.60 -61.43 65.76
C ASN A 240 -53.03 -62.43 66.79
N GLU A 241 -51.95 -62.08 67.50
CA GLU A 241 -51.43 -62.89 68.62
C GLU A 241 -52.45 -62.98 69.77
N GLU A 242 -53.09 -61.86 70.14
CA GLU A 242 -54.14 -61.82 71.16
C GLU A 242 -55.35 -62.69 70.77
N LEU A 243 -55.86 -62.51 69.55
CA LEU A 243 -56.99 -63.30 69.04
C LEU A 243 -56.62 -64.78 68.93
N SER A 244 -55.39 -65.10 68.51
CA SER A 244 -54.89 -66.47 68.46
C SER A 244 -54.82 -67.10 69.86
N MET A 245 -54.41 -66.34 70.87
CA MET A 245 -54.41 -66.77 72.28
C MET A 245 -55.84 -67.06 72.77
N VAL A 246 -56.78 -66.16 72.51
CA VAL A 246 -58.20 -66.34 72.89
C VAL A 246 -58.79 -67.57 72.19
N ALA A 247 -58.53 -67.73 70.89
CA ALA A 247 -58.96 -68.89 70.13
C ALA A 247 -58.39 -70.20 70.70
N PHE A 248 -57.11 -70.21 71.10
CA PHE A 248 -56.48 -71.36 71.74
C PHE A 248 -57.14 -71.71 73.08
N LEU A 249 -57.39 -70.73 73.94
CA LEU A 249 -58.07 -70.95 75.23
C LEU A 249 -59.50 -71.47 75.05
N ASN A 250 -60.26 -70.89 74.12
CA ASN A 250 -61.61 -71.35 73.80
C ASN A 250 -61.59 -72.77 73.23
N ALA A 251 -60.65 -73.10 72.35
CA ALA A 251 -60.49 -74.45 71.81
C ALA A 251 -60.18 -75.46 72.91
N ARG A 252 -59.33 -75.11 73.88
CA ARG A 252 -59.05 -75.93 75.07
C ARG A 252 -60.30 -76.14 75.91
N GLN A 253 -61.05 -75.09 76.21
CA GLN A 253 -62.31 -75.20 76.98
C GLN A 253 -63.34 -76.08 76.26
N ILE A 254 -63.48 -75.94 74.93
CA ILE A 254 -64.34 -76.80 74.12
C ILE A 254 -63.89 -78.26 74.22
N ALA A 255 -62.58 -78.54 74.13
CA ALA A 255 -62.04 -79.89 74.28
C ALA A 255 -62.32 -80.47 75.67
N GLU A 256 -62.17 -79.68 76.74
CA GLU A 256 -62.49 -80.07 78.12
C GLU A 256 -64.00 -80.37 78.28
N LEU A 257 -64.88 -79.50 77.76
CA LEU A 257 -66.33 -79.72 77.77
C LEU A 257 -66.76 -80.93 76.91
N GLN A 258 -66.12 -81.14 75.76
CA GLN A 258 -66.36 -82.32 74.92
C GLN A 258 -65.89 -83.60 75.61
N ALA A 259 -64.75 -83.58 76.31
CA ALA A 259 -64.29 -84.70 77.12
C ALA A 259 -65.24 -84.97 78.31
N ALA A 260 -65.74 -83.93 78.98
CA ALA A 260 -66.75 -84.04 80.03
C ALA A 260 -68.09 -84.59 79.49
N ALA A 261 -68.54 -84.10 78.32
CA ALA A 261 -69.73 -84.61 77.63
C ALA A 261 -69.55 -86.06 77.17
N ALA A 262 -68.37 -86.45 76.68
CA ALA A 262 -68.04 -87.84 76.37
C ALA A 262 -68.04 -88.73 77.63
N ALA A 263 -67.68 -88.18 78.79
CA ALA A 263 -67.75 -88.88 80.07
C ALA A 263 -69.19 -88.97 80.64
N THR A 264 -70.15 -88.16 80.17
CA THR A 264 -71.56 -88.16 80.61
C THR A 264 -72.58 -88.62 79.57
N GLY A 265 -72.21 -88.78 78.31
CA GLY A 265 -73.08 -89.18 77.20
C GLY A 265 -72.39 -90.14 76.25
N GLY A 266 -72.57 -91.44 76.48
CA GLY A 266 -72.28 -92.47 75.48
C GLY A 266 -73.41 -92.56 74.45
N GLY A 267 -73.07 -92.49 73.16
CA GLY A 267 -73.94 -93.02 72.09
C GLY A 267 -74.02 -92.20 70.81
N GLY A 268 -73.39 -92.71 69.75
CA GLY A 268 -73.57 -92.31 68.35
C GLY A 268 -72.24 -91.89 67.72
N GLY A 269 -71.53 -92.68 66.92
CA GLY A 269 -71.96 -93.60 65.86
C GLY A 269 -71.29 -93.11 64.56
N PRO A 270 -70.35 -93.86 63.94
CA PRO A 270 -69.49 -93.32 62.89
C PRO A 270 -70.13 -93.48 61.51
N THR A 271 -70.91 -92.49 61.07
CA THR A 271 -71.33 -92.35 59.67
C THR A 271 -70.84 -91.01 59.14
N GLY A 272 -69.55 -90.91 58.83
CA GLY A 272 -68.97 -89.65 58.33
C GLY A 272 -67.69 -89.78 57.51
N ALA A 273 -67.19 -91.00 57.27
CA ALA A 273 -65.98 -91.20 56.48
C ALA A 273 -66.22 -90.97 54.97
N ALA A 274 -67.34 -91.48 54.43
CA ALA A 274 -67.64 -91.38 53.00
C ALA A 274 -68.01 -89.96 52.53
N ASP A 275 -68.57 -89.11 53.40
CA ASP A 275 -68.89 -87.72 53.06
C ASP A 275 -67.67 -86.78 53.14
N ARG A 276 -66.67 -87.10 53.97
CA ARG A 276 -65.42 -86.32 54.05
C ARG A 276 -64.59 -86.47 52.78
N ASP A 277 -64.53 -87.67 52.20
CA ASP A 277 -63.79 -87.90 50.96
C ASP A 277 -64.45 -87.22 49.75
N ARG A 278 -65.80 -87.22 49.67
CA ARG A 278 -66.51 -86.46 48.63
C ARG A 278 -66.37 -84.93 48.79
N ALA A 279 -66.37 -84.43 50.02
CA ALA A 279 -66.15 -83.00 50.29
C ALA A 279 -64.71 -82.58 49.96
N ARG A 280 -63.72 -83.46 50.23
CA ARG A 280 -62.31 -83.24 49.91
C ARG A 280 -62.05 -83.22 48.41
N GLU A 281 -62.60 -84.18 47.65
CA GLU A 281 -62.50 -84.19 46.19
C GLU A 281 -63.17 -82.95 45.56
N ARG A 282 -64.32 -82.51 46.10
CA ARG A 282 -65.00 -81.30 45.62
C ARG A 282 -64.17 -80.03 45.91
N GLY A 283 -63.55 -79.95 47.09
CA GLY A 283 -62.65 -78.84 47.46
C GLY A 283 -61.35 -78.80 46.64
N GLU A 284 -60.80 -79.95 46.28
CA GLU A 284 -59.61 -80.05 45.43
C GLU A 284 -59.92 -79.66 43.97
N ARG A 285 -61.11 -80.04 43.45
CA ARG A 285 -61.58 -79.59 42.13
C ARG A 285 -61.79 -78.08 42.07
N GLU A 286 -62.41 -77.50 43.10
CA GLU A 286 -62.61 -76.04 43.19
C GLU A 286 -61.30 -75.26 43.35
N ARG A 287 -60.33 -75.78 44.13
CA ARG A 287 -58.98 -75.19 44.20
C ARG A 287 -58.27 -75.25 42.86
N GLY A 288 -58.34 -76.38 42.16
CA GLY A 288 -57.77 -76.55 40.83
C GLY A 288 -58.38 -75.60 39.79
N GLU A 289 -59.69 -75.36 39.84
CA GLU A 289 -60.35 -74.38 38.97
C GLU A 289 -59.96 -72.93 39.30
N ARG A 290 -59.88 -72.56 40.58
CA ARG A 290 -59.41 -71.23 41.01
C ARG A 290 -57.97 -70.96 40.61
N GLU A 291 -57.10 -71.97 40.69
CA GLU A 291 -55.70 -71.87 40.29
C GLU A 291 -55.53 -71.77 38.77
N ARG A 292 -56.33 -72.51 38.01
CA ARG A 292 -56.42 -72.38 36.54
C ARG A 292 -56.95 -70.99 36.13
N ALA A 293 -57.93 -70.44 36.84
CA ALA A 293 -58.44 -69.09 36.60
C ALA A 293 -57.38 -68.02 36.89
N ARG A 294 -56.66 -68.12 38.02
CA ARG A 294 -55.55 -67.21 38.36
C ARG A 294 -54.41 -67.27 37.34
N SER A 295 -54.09 -68.47 36.84
CA SER A 295 -53.06 -68.66 35.81
C SER A 295 -53.46 -68.01 34.47
N ARG A 296 -54.75 -68.12 34.08
CA ARG A 296 -55.29 -67.44 32.89
C ARG A 296 -55.27 -65.91 33.02
N SER A 297 -55.60 -65.36 34.20
CA SER A 297 -55.53 -63.91 34.42
C SER A 297 -54.08 -63.39 34.33
N ARG A 298 -53.12 -64.08 34.98
CA ARG A 298 -51.69 -63.71 34.90
C ARG A 298 -51.12 -63.76 33.48
N SER A 299 -51.62 -64.65 32.63
CA SER A 299 -51.22 -64.69 31.21
C SER A 299 -51.75 -63.47 30.45
N ARG A 300 -53.01 -63.10 30.67
CA ARG A 300 -53.63 -61.94 30.01
C ARG A 300 -52.97 -60.62 30.42
N ASP A 301 -52.59 -60.48 31.69
CA ASP A 301 -51.89 -59.28 32.17
C ASP A 301 -50.49 -59.16 31.56
N ARG A 302 -49.73 -60.28 31.42
CA ARG A 302 -48.43 -60.29 30.72
C ARG A 302 -48.54 -59.90 29.25
N ASP A 303 -49.59 -60.33 28.56
CA ASP A 303 -49.80 -59.96 27.15
C ASP A 303 -50.21 -58.48 27.01
N ARG A 304 -50.94 -57.94 27.99
CA ARG A 304 -51.30 -56.51 28.06
C ARG A 304 -50.09 -55.62 28.32
N GLU A 305 -49.18 -56.05 29.19
CA GLU A 305 -47.93 -55.36 29.51
C GLU A 305 -46.98 -55.29 28.28
N LYS A 306 -46.87 -56.40 27.53
CA LYS A 306 -46.11 -56.44 26.28
C LYS A 306 -46.67 -55.49 25.22
N HIS A 307 -47.99 -55.36 25.11
CA HIS A 307 -48.62 -54.41 24.18
C HIS A 307 -48.47 -52.94 24.60
N GLN A 308 -48.46 -52.63 25.90
CA GLN A 308 -48.19 -51.27 26.38
C GLN A 308 -46.73 -50.83 26.14
N TYR A 309 -45.76 -51.75 26.27
CA TYR A 309 -44.34 -51.44 26.03
C TYR A 309 -44.02 -51.24 24.53
N SER A 310 -44.76 -51.90 23.62
CA SER A 310 -44.57 -51.70 22.18
C SER A 310 -45.16 -50.40 21.62
N MET A 311 -46.17 -49.82 22.29
CA MET A 311 -46.80 -48.56 21.88
C MET A 311 -46.03 -47.32 22.38
N SER A 312 -45.33 -47.43 23.51
CA SER A 312 -44.55 -46.33 24.11
C SER A 312 -43.19 -46.11 23.46
N SER A 313 -42.66 -47.10 22.72
CA SER A 313 -41.37 -46.99 22.01
C SER A 313 -41.46 -46.40 20.58
N ARG A 314 -42.64 -46.00 20.11
CA ARG A 314 -42.85 -45.40 18.76
C ARG A 314 -43.25 -43.92 18.75
N GLY A 315 -43.21 -43.23 19.90
CA GLY A 315 -43.56 -41.81 20.01
C GLY A 315 -42.43 -40.99 20.61
N GLY A 316 -41.39 -40.66 19.83
CA GLY A 316 -40.30 -39.84 20.35
C GLY A 316 -39.16 -39.58 19.37
N SER A 317 -39.44 -39.09 18.17
CA SER A 317 -38.39 -38.54 17.30
C SER A 317 -38.94 -37.43 16.39
N ARG A 318 -39.23 -36.27 16.99
CA ARG A 318 -39.33 -34.98 16.30
C ARG A 318 -38.81 -33.89 17.24
N GLY A 319 -37.65 -33.32 16.90
CA GLY A 319 -37.14 -32.10 17.50
C GLY A 319 -35.68 -32.19 17.91
N GLY A 320 -34.75 -31.95 16.96
CA GLY A 320 -33.36 -31.77 17.35
C GLY A 320 -32.35 -31.67 16.20
N ARG A 321 -31.98 -30.42 15.89
CA ARG A 321 -30.70 -29.95 15.32
C ARG A 321 -30.54 -29.93 13.79
N GLY A 322 -30.69 -28.73 13.23
CA GLY A 322 -30.04 -28.30 11.99
C GLY A 322 -29.16 -27.08 12.27
N TYR A 323 -27.94 -27.29 12.77
CA TYR A 323 -26.88 -26.30 12.68
C TYR A 323 -26.34 -26.33 11.26
N ARG A 324 -26.51 -25.24 10.51
CA ARG A 324 -25.90 -25.09 9.18
C ARG A 324 -24.42 -24.77 9.34
N HIS A 325 -23.60 -25.70 8.86
CA HIS A 325 -22.20 -25.46 8.52
C HIS A 325 -22.10 -24.29 7.54
N PHE A 326 -21.45 -23.21 7.95
CA PHE A 326 -20.88 -22.23 7.03
C PHE A 326 -19.58 -22.83 6.49
N GLY A 327 -19.65 -23.36 5.28
CA GLY A 327 -18.53 -23.91 4.53
C GLY A 327 -18.19 -23.00 3.36
N ASP A 328 -17.03 -22.39 3.49
CA ASP A 328 -16.18 -21.74 2.50
C ASP A 328 -16.33 -22.24 1.04
N ARG A 329 -16.56 -21.31 0.11
CA ARG A 329 -16.25 -21.48 -1.32
C ARG A 329 -15.80 -20.15 -1.90
N GLY A 330 -14.48 -19.94 -1.91
CA GLY A 330 -13.85 -19.14 -2.95
C GLY A 330 -13.93 -19.86 -4.31
N ARG A 331 -14.39 -19.15 -5.35
CA ARG A 331 -13.85 -19.20 -6.72
C ARG A 331 -14.54 -18.16 -7.63
N THR A 332 -13.73 -17.17 -8.01
CA THR A 332 -13.47 -16.67 -9.38
C THR A 332 -14.59 -16.58 -10.43
N ALA A 333 -14.53 -15.45 -11.15
CA ALA A 333 -14.72 -15.26 -12.60
C ALA A 333 -15.99 -14.51 -13.06
N SER A 334 -15.77 -13.25 -13.42
CA SER A 334 -16.11 -12.60 -14.71
C SER A 334 -17.46 -12.84 -15.42
N GLY A 335 -18.12 -11.73 -15.79
CA GLY A 335 -19.10 -11.65 -16.88
C GLY A 335 -20.17 -10.58 -16.63
N LEU A 336 -19.97 -9.31 -17.02
CA LEU A 336 -20.46 -8.71 -18.27
C LEU A 336 -21.96 -8.92 -18.55
N GLY A 337 -22.71 -7.80 -18.60
CA GLY A 337 -23.65 -7.57 -19.71
C GLY A 337 -25.13 -7.34 -19.39
N SER A 338 -25.49 -6.05 -19.41
CA SER A 338 -26.56 -5.48 -20.27
C SER A 338 -28.05 -5.50 -19.85
N ARG A 339 -28.53 -4.25 -19.65
CA ARG A 339 -29.69 -3.58 -20.28
C ARG A 339 -31.12 -4.02 -19.93
N GLY A 340 -31.88 -3.05 -19.41
CA GLY A 340 -33.34 -2.95 -19.56
C GLY A 340 -33.82 -1.51 -19.30
N ARG A 341 -34.22 -0.80 -20.35
CA ARG A 341 -34.76 0.57 -20.34
C ARG A 341 -36.28 0.60 -20.14
N GLY A 342 -36.80 1.69 -19.59
CA GLY A 342 -38.17 2.19 -19.79
C GLY A 342 -38.39 3.47 -18.98
N ARG A 343 -38.20 4.67 -19.54
CA ARG A 343 -39.24 5.59 -20.08
C ARG A 343 -40.46 5.65 -19.13
N GLY A 344 -40.78 6.74 -18.44
CA GLY A 344 -40.76 8.14 -18.83
C GLY A 344 -42.21 8.61 -18.97
N ARG A 345 -42.63 9.59 -18.18
CA ARG A 345 -43.71 10.52 -18.51
C ARG A 345 -43.61 11.75 -17.63
N ASP A 346 -43.41 12.86 -18.35
CA ASP A 346 -43.53 14.23 -17.91
C ASP A 346 -44.96 14.50 -17.38
N ASP A 347 -45.09 15.42 -16.42
CA ASP A 347 -46.06 16.47 -16.62
C ASP A 347 -45.63 17.78 -15.95
N SER A 348 -45.89 18.85 -16.70
CA SER A 348 -45.33 20.17 -16.51
C SER A 348 -46.32 21.10 -15.82
N SER A 349 -45.76 22.09 -15.10
CA SER A 349 -46.24 23.47 -15.05
C SER A 349 -47.57 23.78 -14.34
N ARG A 350 -47.50 24.56 -13.25
CA ARG A 350 -48.29 25.81 -13.09
C ARG A 350 -47.82 26.67 -11.90
N TYR A 351 -47.02 27.67 -12.27
CA TYR A 351 -47.14 29.12 -12.02
C TYR A 351 -47.99 29.71 -10.85
N VAL A 352 -47.40 30.75 -10.23
CA VAL A 352 -47.94 31.91 -9.42
C VAL A 352 -48.44 31.59 -8.00
N GLY A 353 -48.09 32.26 -6.91
CA GLY A 353 -47.53 33.61 -6.67
C GLY A 353 -48.46 34.39 -5.72
N HIS A 354 -47.87 35.24 -4.84
CA HIS A 354 -48.47 36.18 -3.85
C HIS A 354 -48.56 35.69 -2.40
N LYS A 355 -47.75 36.26 -1.48
CA LYS A 355 -48.01 37.42 -0.58
C LYS A 355 -49.16 37.10 0.41
N ARG A 356 -49.09 37.25 1.74
CA ARG A 356 -48.38 38.21 2.62
C ARG A 356 -48.62 37.78 4.12
N PRO A 357 -48.30 38.58 5.17
CA PRO A 357 -47.62 38.13 6.39
C PRO A 357 -48.54 38.00 7.63
N ARG A 358 -47.95 37.48 8.72
CA ARG A 358 -48.04 38.08 10.07
C ARG A 358 -46.70 37.94 10.77
#